data_AF-A0AA91KEQ4-F1
#
_entry.id   AF-A0AA91KEQ4-F1
#
_cell.length_a   1.000
_cell.length_b   1.000
_cell.length_c   1.000
_cell.angle_alpha   90.00
_cell.angle_beta   90.00
_cell.angle_gamma   90.00
#
_symmetry.space_group_name_H-M   'P 1'
#
loop_
_entity.id
_entity.type
_entity.pdbx_description
1 polymer ?
#
loop_
_entity_poly.entity_id
_entity_poly.type
_entity_poly.pdbx_seq_one_letter_code
_entity_poly.pdbx_strand_id
1 'polypeptide(L)'
;MFDIGFWELVLIAVIGLVVLGPERLPVAIRNVSRWVGAAKRMAGSVRDELEQELKIKELQDNLRKAEQAGMKDLDPELQQSVDTLRQHAADVQRPYASSTEKPRPEASSSEPSPTDKR
;
A
#
# COMPACT_ATOMS: atom_id res chain seq x y z
N MET A 1 3.23 -8.04 -0.97
CA MET A 1 4.62 -8.35 -1.33
C MET A 1 5.53 -7.12 -1.34
N PHE A 2 5.25 -6.10 -0.51
CA PHE A 2 6.20 -5.01 -0.24
C PHE A 2 6.61 -5.14 1.22
N ASP A 3 7.37 -6.18 1.52
CA ASP A 3 8.02 -6.38 2.81
C ASP A 3 9.26 -5.49 2.93
N ILE A 4 9.15 -4.21 2.50
CA ILE A 4 10.23 -3.23 2.60
C ILE A 4 10.20 -2.69 4.04
N GLY A 5 11.07 -3.25 4.87
CA GLY A 5 11.34 -2.81 6.21
C GLY A 5 12.14 -1.50 6.24
N PHE A 6 12.19 -0.89 7.43
CA PHE A 6 12.98 0.32 7.67
C PHE A 6 14.44 0.15 7.25
N TRP A 7 15.03 -1.02 7.53
CA TRP A 7 16.42 -1.32 7.18
C TRP A 7 16.69 -1.34 5.68
N GLU A 8 15.74 -1.82 4.87
CA GLU A 8 15.89 -1.83 3.41
C GLU A 8 15.80 -0.42 2.83
N LEU A 9 14.93 0.44 3.36
CA LEU A 9 14.89 1.86 2.97
C LEU A 9 16.22 2.56 3.26
N VAL A 10 16.81 2.31 4.44
CA VAL A 10 18.11 2.88 4.80
C VAL A 10 19.20 2.38 3.86
N LEU A 11 19.22 1.08 3.54
CA LEU A 11 20.19 0.51 2.60
C LEU A 11 20.07 1.15 1.20
N ILE A 12 18.85 1.29 0.68
CA ILE A 12 18.59 1.94 -0.61
C ILE A 12 19.02 3.41 -0.58
N ALA A 13 18.75 4.12 0.53
CA ALA A 13 19.19 5.51 0.69
C ALA A 13 20.72 5.62 0.66
N VAL A 14 21.44 4.74 1.36
CA VAL A 14 22.91 4.72 1.34
C VAL A 14 23.43 4.45 -0.07
N ILE A 15 22.90 3.44 -0.77
CA ILE A 15 23.28 3.13 -2.14
C ILE A 15 23.02 4.35 -3.06
N GLY A 16 21.86 4.98 -2.93
CA GLY A 16 21.52 6.19 -3.66
C GLY A 16 22.50 7.34 -3.41
N LEU A 17 22.93 7.53 -2.16
CA LEU A 17 23.94 8.53 -1.79
C LEU A 17 25.31 8.22 -2.39
N VAL A 18 25.72 6.96 -2.47
CA VAL A 18 27.03 6.57 -3.04
C VAL A 18 27.03 6.71 -4.57
N VAL A 19 25.98 6.23 -5.23
CA VAL A 19 25.90 6.22 -6.71
C VAL A 19 25.70 7.63 -7.27
N LEU A 20 24.74 8.37 -6.70
CA LEU A 20 24.36 9.68 -7.20
C LEU A 20 25.16 10.81 -6.53
N GLY A 21 25.60 10.58 -5.30
CA GLY A 21 26.23 11.59 -4.45
C GLY A 21 25.21 12.31 -3.54
N PRO A 22 25.60 12.68 -2.30
CA PRO A 22 24.72 13.34 -1.34
C PRO A 22 24.19 14.69 -1.81
N GLU A 23 24.93 15.41 -2.65
CA GLU A 23 24.50 16.71 -3.17
C GLU A 23 23.46 16.61 -4.29
N ARG A 24 23.45 15.48 -5.01
CA ARG A 24 22.64 15.31 -6.22
C ARG A 24 21.31 14.63 -5.96
N LEU A 25 21.23 13.78 -4.94
CA LEU A 25 20.01 13.13 -4.47
C LEU A 25 18.86 14.13 -4.16
N PRO A 26 19.06 15.20 -3.36
CA PRO A 26 18.00 16.16 -3.08
C PRO A 26 17.54 16.92 -4.33
N VAL A 27 18.45 17.16 -5.28
CA VAL A 27 18.11 17.80 -6.56
C VAL A 27 17.26 16.86 -7.44
N ALA A 28 17.60 15.57 -7.49
CA ALA A 28 16.83 14.56 -8.21
C ALA A 28 15.41 14.42 -7.66
N ILE A 29 15.26 14.34 -6.33
CA ILE A 29 13.93 14.30 -5.68
C ILE A 29 13.11 15.53 -6.07
N ARG A 30 13.69 16.74 -6.03
CA ARG A 30 13.00 17.98 -6.41
C ARG A 30 12.54 17.98 -7.86
N ASN A 31 13.33 17.42 -8.76
CA ASN A 31 12.98 17.33 -10.17
C ASN A 31 11.83 16.35 -10.39
N VAL A 32 11.94 15.14 -9.83
CA VAL A 32 10.89 14.11 -9.90
C VAL A 32 9.60 14.62 -9.25
N SER A 33 9.69 15.26 -8.07
CA SER A 33 8.51 15.77 -7.36
C SER A 33 7.82 16.90 -8.12
N ARG A 34 8.57 17.77 -8.82
CA ARG A 34 7.98 18.79 -9.71
C ARG A 34 7.24 18.15 -10.88
N TRP A 35 7.80 17.12 -11.49
CA TRP A 35 7.18 16.42 -12.62
C TRP A 35 5.91 15.69 -12.19
N VAL A 36 5.98 14.92 -11.10
CA VAL A 36 4.82 14.24 -10.50
C VAL A 36 3.76 15.27 -10.09
N GLY A 37 4.17 16.38 -9.48
CA GLY A 37 3.26 17.47 -9.10
C GLY A 37 2.59 18.14 -10.30
N ALA A 38 3.33 18.37 -11.38
CA ALA A 38 2.79 18.92 -12.63
C ALA A 38 1.80 17.95 -13.28
N ALA A 39 2.13 16.66 -13.36
CA ALA A 39 1.22 15.63 -13.88
C ALA A 39 -0.05 15.51 -13.03
N LYS A 40 0.08 15.54 -11.69
CA LYS A 40 -1.06 15.51 -10.78
C LYS A 40 -1.95 16.74 -10.93
N ARG A 41 -1.37 17.94 -11.10
CA ARG A 41 -2.13 19.18 -11.34
C ARG A 41 -2.86 19.16 -12.66
N MET A 42 -2.21 18.70 -13.73
CA MET A 42 -2.83 18.55 -15.05
C MET A 42 -3.96 17.52 -15.04
N ALA A 43 -3.78 16.39 -14.35
CA ALA A 43 -4.85 15.42 -14.15
C ALA A 43 -6.01 15.98 -13.31
N GLY A 44 -5.70 16.86 -12.35
CA GLY A 44 -6.70 17.60 -11.56
C GLY A 44 -7.50 18.57 -12.41
N SER A 45 -6.83 19.46 -13.16
CA SER A 45 -7.50 20.46 -14.00
C SER A 45 -8.36 19.82 -15.10
N VAL A 46 -7.88 18.73 -15.71
CA VAL A 46 -8.69 17.97 -16.69
C VAL A 46 -9.92 17.35 -16.00
N ARG A 47 -9.80 16.83 -14.77
CA ARG A 47 -10.97 16.33 -14.04
C ARG A 47 -11.94 17.45 -13.68
N ASP A 48 -11.44 18.59 -13.22
CA ASP A 48 -12.25 19.73 -12.81
C ASP A 48 -12.98 20.35 -14.02
N GLU A 49 -12.31 20.48 -15.17
CA GLU A 49 -12.91 20.94 -16.44
C GLU A 49 -13.92 19.93 -17.00
N LEU A 50 -13.64 18.63 -16.92
CA LEU A 50 -14.57 17.57 -17.34
C LEU A 50 -15.78 17.41 -16.39
N GLU A 51 -15.60 17.66 -15.09
CA GLU A 51 -16.70 17.73 -14.10
C GLU A 51 -17.61 18.92 -14.36
N GLN A 52 -17.03 20.04 -14.78
CA GLN A 52 -17.73 21.30 -14.94
C GLN A 52 -18.47 21.41 -16.30
N GLU A 53 -18.05 20.67 -17.34
CA GLU A 53 -18.71 20.68 -18.65
C GLU A 53 -19.39 19.35 -19.08
N LEU A 54 -18.80 18.16 -18.89
CA LEU A 54 -19.36 16.91 -19.43
C LEU A 54 -18.96 15.65 -18.62
N LYS A 55 -19.84 15.28 -17.68
CA LYS A 55 -20.29 13.89 -17.48
C LYS A 55 -19.18 12.86 -17.20
N ILE A 56 -18.64 12.90 -15.99
CA ILE A 56 -17.84 11.83 -15.35
C ILE A 56 -18.38 10.39 -15.59
N LYS A 57 -19.68 10.25 -15.76
CA LYS A 57 -20.34 8.97 -16.03
C LYS A 57 -19.79 8.27 -17.28
N GLU A 58 -19.42 8.99 -18.34
CA GLU A 58 -18.99 8.37 -19.60
C GLU A 58 -17.56 7.84 -19.54
N LEU A 59 -16.61 8.53 -18.91
CA LEU A 59 -15.28 7.96 -18.71
C LEU A 59 -15.30 6.83 -17.69
N GLN A 60 -16.09 6.95 -16.61
CA GLN A 60 -16.24 5.87 -15.65
C GLN A 60 -16.89 4.64 -16.30
N ASP A 61 -17.90 4.82 -17.16
CA ASP A 61 -18.49 3.72 -17.94
C ASP A 61 -17.52 3.14 -18.98
N ASN A 62 -16.67 3.95 -19.62
CA ASN A 62 -15.65 3.46 -20.55
C ASN A 62 -14.54 2.70 -19.82
N LEU A 63 -14.07 3.19 -18.67
CA LEU A 63 -13.09 2.48 -17.83
C LEU A 63 -13.68 1.18 -17.27
N ARG A 64 -14.94 1.23 -16.82
CA ARG A 64 -15.67 0.06 -16.31
C ARG A 64 -15.99 -0.94 -17.43
N LYS A 65 -16.25 -0.48 -18.65
CA LYS A 65 -16.37 -1.34 -19.84
C LYS A 65 -15.04 -1.92 -20.27
N ALA A 66 -13.95 -1.17 -20.23
CA ALA A 66 -12.61 -1.66 -20.54
C ALA A 66 -12.13 -2.68 -19.51
N GLU A 67 -12.42 -2.45 -18.23
CA GLU A 67 -12.18 -3.41 -17.15
C GLU A 67 -13.06 -4.66 -17.32
N GLN A 68 -14.35 -4.51 -17.65
CA GLN A 68 -15.25 -5.65 -17.91
C GLN A 68 -14.89 -6.43 -19.18
N ALA A 69 -14.45 -5.76 -20.24
CA ALA A 69 -13.97 -6.41 -21.46
C ALA A 69 -12.66 -7.15 -21.16
N GLY A 70 -11.71 -6.47 -20.50
CA GLY A 70 -10.48 -7.06 -20.02
C GLY A 70 -10.68 -8.17 -18.99
N MET A 71 -11.82 -8.25 -18.30
CA MET A 71 -12.23 -9.36 -17.41
C MET A 71 -12.94 -10.49 -18.15
N LYS A 72 -13.70 -10.18 -19.21
CA LYS A 72 -14.43 -11.17 -20.03
C LYS A 72 -13.50 -11.98 -20.95
N ASP A 73 -12.40 -11.38 -21.38
CA ASP A 73 -11.38 -12.03 -22.21
C ASP A 73 -10.31 -12.76 -21.36
N LEU A 74 -10.47 -12.85 -20.03
CA LEU A 74 -9.59 -13.63 -19.17
C LEU A 74 -9.96 -15.11 -19.22
N ASP A 75 -8.95 -15.97 -19.43
CA ASP A 75 -9.05 -17.41 -19.19
C ASP A 75 -9.67 -17.72 -17.80
N PRO A 76 -10.42 -18.82 -17.66
CA PRO A 76 -11.12 -19.16 -16.42
C PRO A 76 -10.19 -19.23 -15.18
N GLU A 77 -8.91 -19.49 -15.38
CA GLU A 77 -7.88 -19.51 -14.32
C GLU A 77 -7.57 -18.11 -13.76
N LEU A 78 -7.57 -17.09 -14.62
CA LEU A 78 -7.35 -15.69 -14.23
C LEU A 78 -8.57 -15.11 -13.51
N GLN A 79 -9.79 -15.56 -13.87
CA GLN A 79 -11.03 -15.18 -13.17
C GLN A 79 -11.03 -15.68 -11.71
N GLN A 80 -10.65 -16.94 -11.50
CA GLN A 80 -10.50 -17.50 -10.15
C GLN A 80 -9.41 -16.78 -9.35
N SER A 81 -8.34 -16.39 -10.02
CA SER A 81 -7.26 -15.61 -9.42
C SER A 81 -7.76 -14.24 -8.95
N VAL A 82 -8.47 -13.47 -9.80
CA VAL A 82 -8.99 -12.16 -9.39
C VAL A 82 -10.04 -12.24 -8.28
N ASP A 83 -10.87 -13.27 -8.24
CA ASP A 83 -11.84 -13.47 -7.16
C ASP A 83 -11.15 -13.83 -5.84
N THR A 84 -10.12 -14.68 -5.90
CA THR A 84 -9.28 -15.00 -4.73
C THR A 84 -8.55 -13.75 -4.22
N LEU A 85 -7.99 -12.93 -5.13
CA LEU A 85 -7.39 -11.65 -4.78
C LEU A 85 -8.40 -10.67 -4.16
N ARG A 86 -9.65 -10.64 -4.65
CA ARG A 86 -10.72 -9.81 -4.05
C ARG A 86 -11.09 -10.26 -2.65
N GLN A 87 -11.18 -11.57 -2.41
CA GLN A 87 -11.47 -12.12 -1.08
C GLN A 87 -10.34 -11.77 -0.09
N HIS A 88 -9.09 -11.98 -0.49
CA HIS A 88 -7.95 -11.61 0.34
C HIS A 88 -7.80 -10.10 0.55
N ALA A 89 -8.10 -9.27 -0.45
CA ALA A 89 -8.11 -7.82 -0.29
C ALA A 89 -9.21 -7.35 0.68
N ALA A 90 -10.38 -7.99 0.67
CA ALA A 90 -11.47 -7.69 1.60
C ALA A 90 -11.11 -8.07 3.05
N ASP A 91 -10.38 -9.16 3.26
CA ASP A 91 -9.88 -9.56 4.58
C ASP A 91 -8.75 -8.64 5.08
N VAL A 92 -7.89 -8.15 4.19
CA VAL A 92 -6.82 -7.19 4.52
C VAL A 92 -7.36 -5.78 4.80
N GLN A 93 -8.60 -5.47 4.42
CA GLN A 93 -9.29 -4.24 4.82
C GLN A 93 -9.80 -4.29 6.28
N ARG A 94 -9.81 -5.47 6.92
CA ARG A 94 -10.31 -5.70 8.30
C ARG A 94 -9.30 -5.74 9.46
N PRO A 95 -7.98 -5.44 9.36
CA PRO A 95 -7.08 -5.55 10.51
C PRO A 95 -7.18 -4.36 11.49
N TYR A 96 -7.98 -3.33 11.22
CA TYR A 96 -8.14 -2.17 12.13
C TYR A 96 -9.43 -2.16 12.97
N ALA A 97 -10.33 -3.14 12.83
CA ALA A 97 -11.61 -3.13 13.53
C ALA A 97 -11.67 -3.98 14.82
N SER A 98 -10.68 -4.82 15.14
CA SER A 98 -10.89 -5.87 16.16
C SER A 98 -9.71 -6.25 17.07
N SER A 99 -8.76 -5.35 17.33
CA SER A 99 -7.75 -5.59 18.39
C SER A 99 -7.57 -4.43 19.38
N THR A 100 -8.63 -3.67 19.65
CA THR A 100 -8.82 -3.03 20.95
C THR A 100 -9.59 -3.97 21.88
N GLU A 101 -8.96 -5.05 22.34
CA GLU A 101 -9.44 -5.74 23.54
C GLU A 101 -8.25 -6.25 24.35
N LYS A 102 -8.00 -5.53 25.44
CA LYS A 102 -7.02 -5.81 26.49
C LYS A 102 -7.52 -6.99 27.32
N PRO A 103 -6.63 -7.91 27.74
CA PRO A 103 -6.64 -8.26 29.16
C PRO A 103 -5.23 -8.45 29.74
N ARG A 104 -4.92 -7.61 30.74
CA ARG A 104 -4.15 -8.01 31.93
C ARG A 104 -5.23 -8.43 32.91
N PRO A 105 -5.19 -9.60 33.59
CA PRO A 105 -4.35 -9.72 34.80
C PRO A 105 -4.07 -11.15 35.30
N GLU A 106 -2.82 -11.61 35.46
CA GLU A 106 -2.56 -12.70 36.42
C GLU A 106 -1.23 -12.49 37.13
N ALA A 107 -1.34 -12.01 38.37
CA ALA A 107 -0.36 -12.19 39.43
C ALA A 107 -0.93 -13.25 40.39
N SER A 108 -0.05 -14.09 40.92
CA SER A 108 -0.25 -15.02 42.05
C SER A 108 -0.70 -16.45 41.71
N SER A 109 0.27 -17.37 41.62
CA SER A 109 0.33 -18.53 42.53
C SER A 109 1.70 -19.23 42.50
N SER A 110 2.39 -19.17 43.65
CA SER A 110 3.16 -20.24 44.34
C SER A 110 4.21 -21.11 43.60
N GLU A 111 5.49 -20.87 43.94
CA GLU A 111 6.62 -21.80 44.28
C GLU A 111 6.86 -23.12 43.51
N PRO A 112 8.14 -23.48 43.22
CA PRO A 112 8.88 -24.25 44.23
C PRO A 112 10.41 -24.00 44.36
N SER A 113 10.89 -24.28 45.59
CA SER A 113 12.21 -24.80 46.00
C SER A 113 13.46 -23.88 46.03
N PRO A 114 14.11 -23.84 47.20
CA PRO A 114 15.52 -24.21 47.30
C PRO A 114 15.69 -25.34 48.31
N THR A 115 16.20 -26.49 47.88
CA THR A 115 16.77 -27.50 48.78
C THR A 115 18.14 -27.86 48.23
N ASP A 116 19.16 -27.18 48.73
CA ASP A 116 20.54 -27.65 48.65
C ASP A 116 21.04 -27.76 50.10
N LYS A 117 21.20 -29.01 50.56
CA LYS A 117 21.74 -29.39 51.86
C LYS A 117 23.12 -29.98 51.61
N ARG A 118 24.10 -29.48 52.37
CA ARG A 118 25.06 -30.22 53.20
C ARG A 118 25.27 -31.70 52.90
#